data_AF-A0AAX2ZAX2-F1
#
_entry.id   AF-A0AAX2ZAX2-F1
#
_cell.length_a   1.000
_cell.length_b   1.000
_cell.length_c   1.000
_cell.angle_alpha   90.00
_cell.angle_beta   90.00
_cell.angle_gamma   90.00
#
_symmetry.space_group_name_H-M   'P 1'
#
loop_
_entity.id
_entity.type
_entity.pdbx_description
1 polymer ?
#
loop_
_entity_poly.entity_id
_entity_poly.type
_entity_poly.pdbx_seq_one_letter_code
_entity_poly.pdbx_strand_id
1 'polypeptide(L)'
;MLLREFLNEFELDYAQAPTRVKKYPFGQLCDKEIVLVGDGNDTFTRSVVYSFLNLNDQKDLNIKVTLVPIGNIDNNIYRSELINREDFFVKKLNDIDECEYVILTGLCNKEIKSNASEYMYVIDNYTNIFEQISKISFERLIFMSDYRVNGKIPNNMIASEYEKFDDINNFEQMILQSLESLCICYSKENNFNYTIIRTAMAYGACVNFNGSFLNEFIKDANEKEYVNLDDRQFSFIYISDILTAIFYALKKCPTNKIYNIDGLQSTVSSTEILTLLVNNNLVKADINIINKNNKDFEQYDFSINSLKIRHYKWCPKVCLEDGLILMVKSIYNRDETFIFDNTYHGKLKTVHEILLAYILEIDRICEKHDIKYFLAGGTLLGAIRHKGFIPWDDDADVMMLREDYDKFLKVAQDELPSNLFVQNPRTEELNHHVFTKIRMDNTLFATRHTGKFMKMHNGIFIDILSQDNTSNNKFIQNLHIYATLITRSMVFNKWANKKMKTGGKHPVLCKIGNFMKNKCSYKFLEHLQDNIITLFKNSKKAEYLYDGMGRNLRRGVFPKEWLDEVIYVDFEGYKLPVPKHYDEYLTYLYGDYMQMIPVSQRRTSHSIVLMDLGEYTNFKLINENVD
;
A
#
# COMPACT_ATOMS: atom_id res chain seq x y z
N MET A 1 9.68 -3.63 -22.52
CA MET A 1 8.88 -2.51 -21.98
C MET A 1 8.21 -2.98 -20.70
N LEU A 2 8.42 -2.28 -19.59
CA LEU A 2 7.85 -2.63 -18.29
C LEU A 2 6.42 -2.09 -18.17
N LEU A 3 5.56 -2.77 -17.42
CA LEU A 3 4.18 -2.31 -17.19
C LEU A 3 4.14 -0.90 -16.60
N ARG A 4 5.09 -0.57 -15.70
CA ARG A 4 5.18 0.76 -15.07
C ARG A 4 5.42 1.90 -16.07
N GLU A 5 5.85 1.60 -17.29
CA GLU A 5 6.13 2.61 -18.33
C GLU A 5 4.86 3.05 -19.06
N PHE A 6 3.78 2.27 -19.00
CA PHE A 6 2.54 2.59 -19.69
C PHE A 6 1.27 2.44 -18.84
N LEU A 7 1.30 1.74 -17.70
CA LEU A 7 0.19 1.69 -16.75
C LEU A 7 0.11 2.98 -15.93
N ASN A 8 -1.11 3.46 -15.69
CA ASN A 8 -1.30 4.52 -14.69
C ASN A 8 -1.13 3.94 -13.26
N GLU A 9 -1.04 4.82 -12.26
CA GLU A 9 -0.74 4.42 -10.89
C GLU A 9 -1.79 3.51 -10.22
N PHE A 10 -3.07 3.62 -10.60
CA PHE A 10 -4.13 2.73 -10.11
C PHE A 10 -4.06 1.36 -10.77
N GLU A 11 -3.80 1.31 -12.07
CA GLU A 11 -3.58 0.04 -12.80
C GLU A 11 -2.36 -0.69 -12.27
N LEU A 12 -1.26 0.04 -12.05
CA LEU A 12 -0.03 -0.49 -11.52
C LEU A 12 -0.20 -0.99 -10.08
N ASP A 13 -1.02 -0.33 -9.25
CA ASP A 13 -1.28 -0.75 -7.87
C ASP A 13 -1.91 -2.14 -7.77
N TYR A 14 -2.99 -2.41 -8.52
CA TYR A 14 -3.60 -3.74 -8.47
C TYR A 14 -2.72 -4.78 -9.17
N ALA A 15 -1.99 -4.41 -10.23
CA ALA A 15 -1.06 -5.32 -10.91
C ALA A 15 0.07 -5.76 -9.96
N GLN A 16 0.50 -4.86 -9.07
CA GLN A 16 1.50 -5.13 -8.05
C GLN A 16 0.94 -5.88 -6.84
N ALA A 17 -0.38 -5.97 -6.68
CA ALA A 17 -1.02 -6.54 -5.49
C ALA A 17 -0.49 -7.93 -5.11
N PRO A 18 -0.36 -8.90 -6.03
CA PRO A 18 0.17 -10.21 -5.70
C PRO A 18 1.60 -10.17 -5.17
N THR A 19 2.46 -9.30 -5.71
CA THR A 19 3.87 -9.21 -5.30
C THR A 19 4.05 -8.77 -3.84
N ARG A 20 3.04 -8.07 -3.29
CA ARG A 20 2.98 -7.61 -1.90
C ARG A 20 2.70 -8.74 -0.91
N VAL A 21 2.29 -9.93 -1.37
CA VAL A 21 1.98 -11.08 -0.53
C VAL A 21 3.27 -11.67 0.06
N LYS A 22 3.52 -11.37 1.33
CA LYS A 22 4.68 -11.91 2.07
C LYS A 22 4.59 -13.44 2.13
N LYS A 23 5.71 -14.13 1.84
CA LYS A 23 5.86 -15.60 1.92
C LYS A 23 4.99 -16.38 0.92
N TYR A 24 4.78 -15.85 -0.29
CA TYR A 24 4.33 -16.66 -1.42
C TYR A 24 5.55 -17.23 -2.16
N PRO A 25 5.56 -18.53 -2.55
CA PRO A 25 6.70 -19.14 -3.22
C PRO A 25 6.73 -18.80 -4.72
N PHE A 26 6.94 -17.52 -5.07
CA PHE A 26 6.88 -17.05 -6.46
C PHE A 26 7.82 -17.80 -7.42
N GLY A 27 8.97 -18.28 -6.93
CA GLY A 27 9.89 -19.09 -7.74
C GLY A 27 9.29 -20.39 -8.29
N GLN A 28 8.16 -20.87 -7.78
CA GLN A 28 7.44 -22.01 -8.35
C GLN A 28 6.69 -21.67 -9.64
N LEU A 29 6.51 -20.39 -9.94
CA LEU A 29 5.95 -19.91 -11.21
C LEU A 29 7.04 -19.65 -12.26
N CYS A 30 8.31 -19.85 -11.92
CA CYS A 30 9.42 -19.64 -12.86
C CYS A 30 9.25 -20.53 -14.10
N ASP A 31 9.36 -19.92 -15.29
CA ASP A 31 9.25 -20.56 -16.59
C ASP A 31 7.92 -21.30 -16.84
N LYS A 32 6.86 -20.95 -16.10
CA LYS A 32 5.52 -21.55 -16.25
C LYS A 32 4.68 -20.80 -17.29
N GLU A 33 3.84 -21.54 -18.01
CA GLU A 33 2.80 -20.96 -18.88
C GLU A 33 1.45 -20.90 -18.15
N ILE A 34 0.85 -19.72 -18.14
CA ILE A 34 -0.46 -19.44 -17.56
C ILE A 34 -1.41 -19.12 -18.71
N VAL A 35 -2.48 -19.89 -18.83
CA VAL A 35 -3.53 -19.68 -19.83
C VAL A 35 -4.72 -19.02 -19.16
N LEU A 36 -5.07 -17.82 -19.60
CA LEU A 36 -6.21 -17.06 -19.11
C LEU A 36 -7.32 -17.10 -20.17
N VAL A 37 -8.42 -17.78 -19.85
CA VAL A 37 -9.60 -17.84 -20.70
C VAL A 37 -10.63 -16.85 -20.17
N GLY A 38 -11.04 -15.88 -20.98
CA GLY A 38 -11.90 -14.80 -20.53
C GLY A 38 -12.30 -13.86 -21.65
N ASP A 39 -13.20 -12.92 -21.39
CA ASP A 39 -13.52 -11.89 -22.38
C ASP A 39 -12.33 -10.96 -22.54
N GLY A 40 -11.75 -10.95 -23.74
CA GLY A 40 -10.56 -10.14 -24.04
C GLY A 40 -10.84 -8.63 -23.99
N ASN A 41 -12.09 -8.20 -24.01
CA ASN A 41 -12.41 -6.78 -23.95
C ASN A 41 -12.67 -6.30 -22.51
N ASP A 42 -12.76 -7.22 -21.55
CA ASP A 42 -13.06 -6.86 -20.18
C ASP A 42 -11.79 -6.44 -19.39
N THR A 43 -11.99 -5.50 -18.48
CA THR A 43 -10.88 -4.96 -17.68
C THR A 43 -10.45 -5.90 -16.54
N PHE A 44 -11.32 -6.82 -16.12
CA PHE A 44 -11.03 -7.79 -15.05
C PHE A 44 -10.02 -8.85 -15.53
N THR A 45 -10.28 -9.50 -16.65
CA THR A 45 -9.38 -10.43 -17.35
C THR A 45 -8.05 -9.74 -17.62
N ARG A 46 -8.06 -8.50 -18.13
CA ARG A 46 -6.83 -7.71 -18.31
C ARG A 46 -6.08 -7.46 -17.01
N SER A 47 -6.77 -7.22 -15.89
CA SER A 47 -6.11 -7.04 -14.59
C SER A 47 -5.39 -8.31 -14.10
N VAL A 48 -5.94 -9.50 -14.41
CA VAL A 48 -5.28 -10.78 -14.14
C VAL A 48 -4.01 -10.90 -14.98
N VAL A 49 -4.06 -10.58 -16.28
CA VAL A 49 -2.85 -10.54 -17.16
C VAL A 49 -1.77 -9.64 -16.57
N TYR A 50 -2.10 -8.39 -16.25
CA TYR A 50 -1.14 -7.43 -15.69
C TYR A 50 -0.51 -7.93 -14.39
N SER A 51 -1.25 -8.67 -13.58
CA SER A 51 -0.73 -9.18 -12.31
C SER A 51 0.37 -10.24 -12.47
N PHE A 52 0.30 -11.07 -13.51
CA PHE A 52 1.36 -12.03 -13.85
C PHE A 52 2.54 -11.36 -14.56
N LEU A 53 2.29 -10.46 -15.51
CA LEU A 53 3.36 -9.74 -16.19
C LEU A 53 4.15 -8.83 -15.24
N ASN A 54 3.47 -8.21 -14.25
CA ASN A 54 4.15 -7.44 -13.21
C ASN A 54 5.08 -8.32 -12.35
N LEU A 55 4.77 -9.61 -12.19
CA LEU A 55 5.67 -10.54 -11.50
C LEU A 55 6.96 -10.76 -12.30
N ASN A 56 6.88 -10.87 -13.63
CA ASN A 56 8.08 -10.91 -14.46
C ASN A 56 8.90 -9.63 -14.27
N ASP A 57 8.28 -8.46 -14.38
CA ASP A 57 8.93 -7.17 -14.22
C ASP A 57 9.64 -6.99 -12.86
N GLN A 58 9.12 -7.60 -11.79
CA GLN A 58 9.62 -7.41 -10.41
C GLN A 58 10.49 -8.55 -9.88
N LYS A 59 10.40 -9.75 -10.46
CA LYS A 59 10.99 -10.98 -9.91
C LYS A 59 11.78 -11.79 -10.93
N ASP A 60 11.76 -11.42 -12.20
CA ASP A 60 12.49 -12.10 -13.28
C ASP A 60 12.16 -13.61 -13.34
N LEU A 61 10.86 -13.91 -13.50
CA LEU A 61 10.33 -15.29 -13.44
C LEU A 61 10.06 -15.91 -14.81
N ASN A 62 10.14 -15.13 -15.91
CA ASN A 62 9.90 -15.62 -17.26
C ASN A 62 8.56 -16.39 -17.42
N ILE A 63 7.49 -15.94 -16.74
CA ILE A 63 6.15 -16.51 -16.84
C ILE A 63 5.59 -16.18 -18.22
N LYS A 64 5.16 -17.18 -18.99
CA LYS A 64 4.44 -16.97 -20.25
C LYS A 64 2.96 -16.79 -19.96
N VAL A 65 2.37 -15.66 -20.36
CA VAL A 65 0.97 -15.35 -20.13
C VAL A 65 0.20 -15.41 -21.46
N THR A 66 -0.63 -16.42 -21.63
CA THR A 66 -1.43 -16.64 -22.84
C THR A 66 -2.89 -16.28 -22.57
N LEU A 67 -3.41 -15.25 -23.23
CA LEU A 67 -4.83 -14.91 -23.24
C LEU A 67 -5.56 -15.69 -24.33
N VAL A 68 -6.67 -16.32 -23.96
CA VAL A 68 -7.64 -16.94 -24.86
C VAL A 68 -8.96 -16.17 -24.76
N PRO A 69 -9.27 -15.32 -25.74
CA PRO A 69 -10.48 -14.50 -25.69
C PRO A 69 -11.75 -15.33 -25.93
N ILE A 70 -12.76 -15.10 -25.10
CA ILE A 70 -14.14 -15.52 -25.36
C ILE A 70 -14.78 -14.41 -26.19
N GLY A 71 -14.92 -14.64 -27.50
CA GLY A 71 -15.42 -13.65 -28.47
C GLY A 71 -14.32 -12.89 -29.20
N ASN A 72 -14.69 -11.82 -29.91
CA ASN A 72 -13.75 -11.02 -30.67
C ASN A 72 -13.00 -10.04 -29.76
N ILE A 73 -11.70 -9.90 -29.96
CA ILE A 73 -10.89 -8.84 -29.33
C ILE A 73 -11.02 -7.57 -30.15
N ASP A 74 -11.35 -6.46 -29.49
CA ASP A 74 -11.09 -5.14 -30.04
C ASP A 74 -9.62 -4.80 -29.83
N ASN A 75 -8.85 -4.76 -30.92
CA ASN A 75 -7.42 -4.45 -30.89
C ASN A 75 -7.11 -3.07 -30.31
N ASN A 76 -8.10 -2.17 -30.19
CA ASN A 76 -7.93 -0.87 -29.55
C ASN A 76 -7.97 -0.94 -28.00
N ILE A 77 -8.49 -2.03 -27.42
CA ILE A 77 -8.61 -2.19 -25.96
C ILE A 77 -7.27 -2.57 -25.33
N TYR A 78 -6.43 -3.27 -26.06
CA TYR A 78 -5.08 -3.61 -25.63
C TYR A 78 -4.10 -2.55 -26.12
N ARG A 79 -3.31 -2.02 -25.18
CA ARG A 79 -2.20 -1.10 -25.50
C ARG A 79 -1.21 -1.83 -26.40
N SER A 80 -0.76 -1.19 -27.47
CA SER A 80 0.24 -1.75 -28.40
C SER A 80 1.50 -2.25 -27.68
N GLU A 81 1.85 -1.55 -26.60
CA GLU A 81 2.90 -1.81 -25.64
C GLU A 81 2.79 -3.20 -24.99
N LEU A 82 1.56 -3.65 -24.70
CA LEU A 82 1.30 -4.97 -24.14
C LEU A 82 1.46 -6.07 -25.20
N ILE A 83 0.91 -5.84 -26.41
CA ILE A 83 0.95 -6.81 -27.52
C ILE A 83 2.39 -7.08 -27.98
N ASN A 84 3.27 -6.08 -27.86
CA ASN A 84 4.67 -6.18 -28.23
C ASN A 84 5.56 -6.86 -27.18
N ARG A 85 5.01 -7.32 -26.04
CA ARG A 85 5.80 -8.02 -25.03
C ARG A 85 6.07 -9.47 -25.44
N GLU A 86 7.29 -9.93 -25.21
CA GLU A 86 7.71 -11.31 -25.53
C GLU A 86 7.13 -12.37 -24.58
N ASP A 87 6.64 -11.96 -23.42
CA ASP A 87 6.07 -12.83 -22.38
C ASP A 87 4.52 -12.85 -22.38
N PHE A 88 3.88 -12.17 -23.35
CA PHE A 88 2.44 -12.13 -23.52
C PHE A 88 2.00 -12.65 -24.90
N PHE A 89 0.99 -13.51 -24.92
CA PHE A 89 0.48 -14.12 -26.15
C PHE A 89 -1.04 -14.07 -26.19
N VAL A 90 -1.60 -13.99 -27.39
CA VAL A 90 -3.03 -14.18 -27.65
C VAL A 90 -3.18 -15.36 -28.59
N LYS A 91 -3.88 -16.41 -28.14
CA LYS A 91 -4.06 -17.67 -28.90
C LYS A 91 -5.51 -18.12 -28.87
N LYS A 92 -5.88 -19.05 -29.75
CA LYS A 92 -7.15 -19.78 -29.61
C LYS A 92 -6.95 -20.96 -28.68
N LEU A 93 -8.03 -21.40 -28.03
CA LEU A 93 -7.97 -22.49 -27.06
C LEU A 93 -7.48 -23.80 -27.69
N ASN A 94 -7.86 -24.06 -28.96
CA ASN A 94 -7.44 -25.24 -29.72
C ASN A 94 -5.96 -25.24 -30.12
N ASP A 95 -5.25 -24.12 -29.95
CA ASP A 95 -3.83 -23.98 -30.29
C ASP A 95 -2.92 -24.25 -29.07
N ILE A 96 -3.49 -24.76 -27.97
CA ILE A 96 -2.81 -24.96 -26.69
C ILE A 96 -2.91 -26.45 -26.30
N ASP A 97 -1.78 -27.13 -26.32
CA ASP A 97 -1.70 -28.55 -25.93
C ASP A 97 -1.41 -28.73 -24.43
N GLU A 98 -0.55 -27.88 -23.87
CA GLU A 98 -0.12 -27.94 -22.47
C GLU A 98 0.12 -26.55 -21.87
N CYS A 99 -0.12 -26.42 -20.56
CA CYS A 99 0.27 -25.28 -19.75
C CYS A 99 0.36 -25.67 -18.27
N GLU A 100 0.82 -24.79 -17.38
CA GLU A 100 0.83 -25.11 -15.95
C GLU A 100 -0.55 -24.88 -15.31
N TYR A 101 -1.17 -23.75 -15.62
CA TYR A 101 -2.45 -23.33 -15.05
C TYR A 101 -3.39 -22.77 -16.10
N VAL A 102 -4.66 -23.10 -15.93
CA VAL A 102 -5.76 -22.43 -16.64
C VAL A 102 -6.53 -21.58 -15.64
N ILE A 103 -6.80 -20.32 -15.98
CA ILE A 103 -7.67 -19.43 -15.21
C ILE A 103 -8.83 -19.04 -16.13
N LEU A 104 -10.05 -19.41 -15.75
CA LEU A 104 -11.27 -19.06 -16.46
C LEU A 104 -11.99 -17.95 -15.68
N THR A 105 -12.02 -16.73 -16.23
CA THR A 105 -12.65 -15.57 -15.55
C THR A 105 -14.19 -15.62 -15.58
N GLY A 106 -14.75 -16.40 -16.50
CA GLY A 106 -16.17 -16.74 -16.49
C GLY A 106 -17.11 -15.54 -16.68
N LEU A 107 -18.27 -15.62 -16.02
CA LEU A 107 -19.27 -14.55 -15.92
C LEU A 107 -19.17 -13.80 -14.58
N CYS A 108 -18.03 -13.89 -13.89
CA CYS A 108 -17.80 -13.30 -12.58
C CYS A 108 -18.08 -11.78 -12.60
N ASN A 109 -19.08 -11.34 -11.84
CA ASN A 109 -19.58 -9.95 -11.73
C ASN A 109 -19.94 -9.29 -13.08
N LYS A 110 -20.26 -10.08 -14.12
CA LYS A 110 -20.81 -9.59 -15.37
C LYS A 110 -22.33 -9.54 -15.30
N GLU A 111 -22.93 -8.54 -15.94
CA GLU A 111 -24.37 -8.54 -16.20
C GLU A 111 -24.76 -9.78 -17.02
N ILE A 112 -25.85 -10.43 -16.63
CA ILE A 112 -26.39 -11.60 -17.30
C ILE A 112 -27.84 -11.31 -17.65
N LYS A 113 -28.19 -11.41 -18.94
CA LYS A 113 -29.56 -11.14 -19.37
C LYS A 113 -30.48 -12.25 -18.86
N SER A 114 -31.53 -11.87 -18.14
CA SER A 114 -32.49 -12.82 -17.56
C SER A 114 -33.53 -13.28 -18.59
N ASN A 115 -33.11 -14.10 -19.56
CA ASN A 115 -34.02 -14.76 -20.51
C ASN A 115 -33.54 -16.16 -20.90
N ALA A 116 -34.46 -17.01 -21.37
CA ALA A 116 -34.17 -18.41 -21.69
C ALA A 116 -33.18 -18.58 -22.87
N SER A 117 -33.21 -17.69 -23.87
CA SER A 117 -32.29 -17.75 -25.00
C SER A 117 -30.85 -17.47 -24.57
N GLU A 118 -30.65 -16.51 -23.67
CA GLU A 118 -29.35 -16.23 -23.05
C GLU A 118 -28.85 -17.44 -22.27
N TYR A 119 -29.72 -18.07 -21.47
CA TYR A 119 -29.37 -19.27 -20.71
C TYR A 119 -28.82 -20.36 -21.64
N MET A 120 -29.55 -20.72 -22.70
CA MET A 120 -29.12 -21.75 -23.63
C MET A 120 -27.78 -21.39 -24.30
N TYR A 121 -27.67 -20.15 -24.79
CA TYR A 121 -26.45 -19.66 -25.43
C TYR A 121 -25.23 -19.73 -24.51
N VAL A 122 -25.36 -19.29 -23.26
CA VAL A 122 -24.27 -19.32 -22.28
C VAL A 122 -23.88 -20.75 -21.97
N ILE A 123 -24.84 -21.64 -21.69
CA ILE A 123 -24.56 -23.04 -21.36
C ILE A 123 -23.89 -23.76 -22.52
N ASP A 124 -24.37 -23.59 -23.76
CA ASP A 124 -23.76 -24.22 -24.94
C ASP A 124 -22.32 -23.72 -25.16
N ASN A 125 -22.11 -22.41 -25.05
CA ASN A 125 -20.78 -21.81 -25.21
C ASN A 125 -19.79 -22.30 -24.14
N TYR A 126 -20.19 -22.28 -22.86
CA TYR A 126 -19.31 -22.75 -21.78
C TYR A 126 -19.11 -24.26 -21.79
N THR A 127 -20.07 -25.06 -22.28
CA THR A 127 -19.88 -26.50 -22.50
C THR A 127 -18.75 -26.72 -23.51
N ASN A 128 -18.76 -26.02 -24.64
CA ASN A 128 -17.67 -26.07 -25.61
C ASN A 128 -16.33 -25.57 -25.03
N ILE A 129 -16.33 -24.50 -24.22
CA ILE A 129 -15.12 -24.02 -23.54
C ILE A 129 -14.56 -25.08 -22.59
N PHE A 130 -15.39 -25.70 -21.74
CA PHE A 130 -14.92 -26.75 -20.82
C PHE A 130 -14.45 -28.00 -21.57
N GLU A 131 -15.09 -28.38 -22.67
CA GLU A 131 -14.66 -29.49 -23.53
C GLU A 131 -13.30 -29.21 -24.20
N GLN A 132 -13.03 -27.97 -24.57
CA GLN A 132 -11.73 -27.57 -25.11
C GLN A 132 -10.67 -27.50 -24.01
N ILE A 133 -10.99 -26.91 -22.85
CA ILE A 133 -10.08 -26.89 -21.69
C ILE A 133 -9.71 -28.32 -21.28
N SER A 134 -10.65 -29.28 -21.28
CA SER A 134 -10.38 -30.65 -20.87
C SER A 134 -9.42 -31.42 -21.78
N LYS A 135 -9.12 -30.89 -22.97
CA LYS A 135 -8.12 -31.44 -23.91
C LYS A 135 -6.70 -30.94 -23.63
N ILE A 136 -6.56 -29.90 -22.81
CA ILE A 136 -5.27 -29.29 -22.45
C ILE A 136 -4.66 -30.04 -21.25
N SER A 137 -3.36 -30.30 -21.28
CA SER A 137 -2.65 -30.80 -20.09
C SER A 137 -2.27 -29.66 -19.14
N PHE A 138 -2.75 -29.68 -17.90
CA PHE A 138 -2.46 -28.66 -16.89
C PHE A 138 -2.52 -29.19 -15.44
N GLU A 139 -1.87 -28.49 -14.49
CA GLU A 139 -1.88 -28.88 -13.07
C GLU A 139 -3.23 -28.57 -12.41
N ARG A 140 -3.78 -27.38 -12.69
CA ARG A 140 -5.01 -26.88 -12.05
C ARG A 140 -5.75 -25.83 -12.88
N LEU A 141 -7.07 -25.94 -12.87
CA LEU A 141 -8.01 -24.91 -13.34
C LEU A 141 -8.47 -24.04 -12.17
N ILE A 142 -8.39 -22.71 -12.29
CA ILE A 142 -9.10 -21.77 -11.42
C ILE A 142 -10.32 -21.25 -12.18
N PHE A 143 -11.53 -21.47 -11.65
CA PHE A 143 -12.77 -20.95 -12.23
C PHE A 143 -13.33 -19.83 -11.35
N MET A 144 -13.45 -18.63 -11.91
CA MET A 144 -14.02 -17.47 -11.23
C MET A 144 -15.55 -17.47 -11.35
N SER A 145 -16.20 -17.39 -10.20
CA SER A 145 -17.64 -17.32 -9.98
C SER A 145 -17.93 -16.17 -9.00
N ASP A 146 -19.16 -16.00 -8.55
CA ASP A 146 -19.52 -14.91 -7.63
C ASP A 146 -20.72 -15.24 -6.70
N TYR A 147 -20.99 -14.29 -5.80
CA TYR A 147 -21.99 -14.36 -4.74
C TYR A 147 -23.40 -14.70 -5.21
N ARG A 148 -23.75 -14.41 -6.48
CA ARG A 148 -25.11 -14.65 -7.00
C ARG A 148 -25.47 -16.14 -7.05
N VAL A 149 -24.47 -17.02 -7.04
CA VAL A 149 -24.66 -18.48 -6.92
C VAL A 149 -25.45 -18.87 -5.67
N ASN A 150 -25.34 -18.09 -4.59
CA ASN A 150 -26.02 -18.37 -3.33
C ASN A 150 -27.54 -18.07 -3.40
N GLY A 151 -27.99 -17.21 -4.32
CA GLY A 151 -29.39 -16.86 -4.50
C GLY A 151 -29.91 -15.82 -3.51
N LYS A 152 -31.19 -15.95 -3.12
CA LYS A 152 -31.85 -15.02 -2.20
C LYS A 152 -31.52 -15.35 -0.75
N ILE A 153 -30.42 -14.80 -0.24
CA ILE A 153 -30.01 -14.99 1.15
C ILE A 153 -30.99 -14.25 2.07
N PRO A 154 -31.54 -14.88 3.12
CA PRO A 154 -32.41 -14.20 4.08
C PRO A 154 -31.74 -12.99 4.72
N ASN A 155 -32.53 -11.96 5.03
CA ASN A 155 -32.04 -10.74 5.66
C ASN A 155 -31.23 -11.03 6.96
N ASN A 156 -30.09 -10.36 7.12
CA ASN A 156 -29.09 -10.50 8.18
C ASN A 156 -28.38 -11.87 8.22
N MET A 157 -28.41 -12.63 7.13
CA MET A 157 -27.67 -13.89 7.00
C MET A 157 -26.46 -13.72 6.08
N ILE A 158 -25.38 -14.43 6.39
CA ILE A 158 -24.15 -14.42 5.62
C ILE A 158 -23.89 -15.83 5.11
N ALA A 159 -23.84 -16.01 3.79
CA ALA A 159 -23.68 -17.31 3.16
C ALA A 159 -22.24 -17.83 3.17
N SER A 160 -22.10 -19.12 3.42
CA SER A 160 -20.88 -19.91 3.29
C SER A 160 -20.89 -20.75 2.00
N GLU A 161 -19.79 -21.41 1.65
CA GLU A 161 -19.67 -22.11 0.36
C GLU A 161 -20.68 -23.26 0.15
N TYR A 162 -21.17 -23.85 1.25
CA TYR A 162 -22.03 -25.04 1.25
C TYR A 162 -23.51 -24.73 1.48
N GLU A 163 -23.86 -23.47 1.76
CA GLU A 163 -25.22 -23.03 1.99
C GLU A 163 -25.86 -22.61 0.67
N LYS A 164 -27.12 -23.00 0.47
CA LYS A 164 -27.88 -22.73 -0.75
C LYS A 164 -29.21 -22.08 -0.41
N PHE A 165 -29.54 -21.01 -1.12
CA PHE A 165 -30.79 -20.28 -1.02
C PHE A 165 -31.41 -20.18 -2.42
N ASP A 166 -31.75 -21.34 -2.96
CA ASP A 166 -32.20 -21.49 -4.35
C ASP A 166 -33.50 -20.71 -4.59
N ASP A 167 -33.47 -19.79 -5.56
CA ASP A 167 -34.66 -19.14 -6.11
C ASP A 167 -34.86 -19.63 -7.55
N ILE A 168 -35.92 -20.43 -7.75
CA ILE A 168 -36.25 -21.04 -9.05
C ILE A 168 -36.53 -19.97 -10.12
N ASN A 169 -36.85 -18.73 -9.73
CA ASN A 169 -37.11 -17.64 -10.66
C ASN A 169 -35.86 -16.77 -10.94
N ASN A 170 -34.71 -17.08 -10.36
CA ASN A 170 -33.48 -16.32 -10.55
C ASN A 170 -32.59 -16.93 -11.63
N PHE A 171 -32.71 -16.42 -12.86
CA PHE A 171 -31.95 -16.88 -14.01
C PHE A 171 -30.43 -16.73 -13.83
N GLU A 172 -29.95 -15.66 -13.19
CA GLU A 172 -28.51 -15.44 -12.97
C GLU A 172 -27.93 -16.52 -12.05
N GLN A 173 -28.64 -16.82 -10.95
CA GLN A 173 -28.27 -17.88 -10.02
C GLN A 173 -28.20 -19.23 -10.75
N MET A 174 -29.23 -19.57 -11.53
CA MET A 174 -29.30 -20.83 -12.27
C MET A 174 -28.13 -20.98 -13.25
N ILE A 175 -27.80 -19.92 -14.00
CA ILE A 175 -26.67 -19.95 -14.95
C ILE A 175 -25.38 -20.22 -14.20
N LEU A 176 -25.07 -19.46 -13.15
CA LEU A 176 -23.81 -19.59 -12.44
C LEU A 176 -23.68 -20.96 -11.73
N GLN A 177 -24.76 -21.47 -11.13
CA GLN A 177 -24.80 -22.82 -10.55
C GLN A 177 -24.57 -23.91 -11.60
N SER A 178 -25.15 -23.75 -12.80
CA SER A 178 -24.94 -24.66 -13.91
C SER A 178 -23.49 -24.63 -14.40
N LEU A 179 -22.87 -23.45 -14.51
CA LEU A 179 -21.46 -23.33 -14.90
C LEU A 179 -20.50 -23.96 -13.87
N GLU A 180 -20.75 -23.77 -12.57
CA GLU A 180 -19.98 -24.45 -11.53
C GLU A 180 -20.16 -25.96 -11.59
N SER A 181 -21.38 -26.43 -11.84
CA SER A 181 -21.66 -27.85 -12.00
C SER A 181 -20.97 -28.45 -13.22
N LEU A 182 -20.96 -27.74 -14.36
CA LEU A 182 -20.22 -28.13 -15.56
C LEU A 182 -18.73 -28.28 -15.27
N CYS A 183 -18.10 -27.30 -14.62
CA CYS A 183 -16.70 -27.37 -14.23
C CYS A 183 -16.40 -28.65 -13.40
N ILE A 184 -17.27 -28.98 -12.45
CA ILE A 184 -17.12 -30.16 -11.59
C ILE A 184 -17.33 -31.46 -12.39
N CYS A 185 -18.31 -31.50 -13.29
CA CYS A 185 -18.57 -32.65 -14.15
C CYS A 185 -17.38 -32.95 -15.07
N TYR A 186 -16.90 -31.95 -15.80
CA TYR A 186 -15.73 -32.09 -16.68
C TYR A 186 -14.47 -32.47 -15.91
N SER A 187 -14.27 -31.92 -14.71
CA SER A 187 -13.16 -32.32 -13.84
C SER A 187 -13.22 -33.80 -13.46
N LYS A 188 -14.41 -34.31 -13.10
CA LYS A 188 -14.59 -35.74 -12.75
C LYS A 188 -14.40 -36.65 -13.94
N GLU A 189 -14.92 -36.25 -15.10
CA GLU A 189 -14.84 -37.03 -16.34
C GLU A 189 -13.40 -37.11 -16.87
N ASN A 190 -12.66 -36.00 -16.85
CA ASN A 190 -11.32 -35.88 -17.44
C ASN A 190 -10.20 -35.90 -16.41
N ASN A 191 -10.53 -36.09 -15.12
CA ASN A 191 -9.60 -36.21 -14.00
C ASN A 191 -8.59 -35.04 -13.85
N PHE A 192 -9.05 -33.80 -14.06
CA PHE A 192 -8.24 -32.60 -13.79
C PHE A 192 -8.59 -31.95 -12.45
N ASN A 193 -7.64 -31.24 -11.84
CA ASN A 193 -7.88 -30.49 -10.61
C ASN A 193 -8.52 -29.13 -10.89
N TYR A 194 -9.50 -28.74 -10.08
CA TYR A 194 -10.10 -27.41 -10.17
C TYR A 194 -10.06 -26.65 -8.84
N THR A 195 -10.31 -25.36 -8.87
CA THR A 195 -10.65 -24.54 -7.70
C THR A 195 -11.64 -23.47 -8.16
N ILE A 196 -12.82 -23.42 -7.54
CA ILE A 196 -13.81 -22.39 -7.83
C ILE A 196 -13.66 -21.28 -6.79
N ILE A 197 -13.56 -20.04 -7.25
CA ILE A 197 -13.50 -18.86 -6.37
C ILE A 197 -14.77 -18.06 -6.61
N ARG A 198 -15.62 -17.95 -5.58
CA ARG A 198 -16.80 -17.08 -5.59
C ARG A 198 -16.43 -15.75 -4.96
N THR A 199 -16.45 -14.68 -5.73
CA THR A 199 -16.22 -13.35 -5.18
C THR A 199 -17.48 -12.80 -4.54
N ALA A 200 -17.31 -12.00 -3.49
CA ALA A 200 -18.30 -11.00 -3.10
C ALA A 200 -18.47 -9.98 -4.24
N MET A 201 -19.34 -8.98 -4.07
CA MET A 201 -19.57 -7.98 -5.11
C MET A 201 -18.26 -7.22 -5.41
N ALA A 202 -17.75 -7.41 -6.62
CA ALA A 202 -16.44 -6.92 -6.99
C ALA A 202 -16.47 -5.45 -7.43
N TYR A 203 -15.43 -4.71 -7.05
CA TYR A 203 -15.22 -3.32 -7.44
C TYR A 203 -13.73 -3.00 -7.46
N GLY A 204 -13.32 -1.93 -8.15
CA GLY A 204 -11.90 -1.64 -8.29
C GLY A 204 -11.58 -0.40 -9.10
N ALA A 205 -10.49 0.27 -8.75
CA ALA A 205 -9.97 1.38 -9.54
C ALA A 205 -9.57 0.92 -10.95
N CYS A 206 -9.99 1.68 -11.97
CA CYS A 206 -9.80 1.35 -13.39
C CYS A 206 -10.29 -0.06 -13.82
N VAL A 207 -11.17 -0.71 -13.05
CA VAL A 207 -11.76 -2.01 -13.39
C VAL A 207 -13.27 -1.88 -13.42
N ASN A 208 -13.81 -2.00 -14.64
CA ASN A 208 -15.24 -2.07 -14.86
C ASN A 208 -15.72 -3.52 -14.75
N PHE A 209 -16.40 -3.82 -13.66
CA PHE A 209 -17.24 -5.00 -13.54
C PHE A 209 -18.62 -4.60 -14.09
N ASN A 210 -18.90 -4.96 -15.35
CA ASN A 210 -20.07 -4.58 -16.15
C ASN A 210 -21.43 -5.10 -15.60
N GLY A 211 -21.58 -5.22 -14.29
CA GLY A 211 -22.82 -5.52 -13.56
C GLY A 211 -22.75 -5.08 -12.09
N SER A 212 -21.75 -4.26 -11.73
CA SER A 212 -21.58 -3.78 -10.35
C SER A 212 -22.48 -2.56 -10.12
N PHE A 213 -23.57 -2.80 -9.40
CA PHE A 213 -24.48 -1.76 -8.89
C PHE A 213 -23.71 -0.55 -8.30
N LEU A 214 -22.57 -0.80 -7.65
CA LEU A 214 -21.78 0.24 -6.99
C LEU A 214 -21.16 1.25 -7.98
N ASN A 215 -20.69 0.80 -9.15
CA ASN A 215 -20.13 1.69 -10.17
C ASN A 215 -21.21 2.62 -10.74
N GLU A 216 -22.37 2.04 -11.10
CA GLU A 216 -23.50 2.79 -11.62
C GLU A 216 -24.04 3.76 -10.57
N PHE A 217 -24.18 3.30 -9.33
CA PHE A 217 -24.63 4.12 -8.21
C PHE A 217 -23.72 5.32 -7.96
N ILE A 218 -22.40 5.13 -7.94
CA ILE A 218 -21.43 6.22 -7.72
C ILE A 218 -21.43 7.22 -8.87
N LYS A 219 -21.58 6.73 -10.11
CA LYS A 219 -21.71 7.60 -11.28
C LYS A 219 -22.99 8.44 -11.17
N ASP A 220 -24.12 7.78 -10.95
CA ASP A 220 -25.41 8.44 -10.75
C ASP A 220 -25.36 9.45 -9.59
N ALA A 221 -24.73 9.10 -8.46
CA ALA A 221 -24.63 9.95 -7.28
C ALA A 221 -23.66 11.14 -7.44
N ASN A 222 -22.93 11.21 -8.55
CA ASN A 222 -22.10 12.37 -8.91
C ASN A 222 -22.68 13.16 -10.09
N GLU A 223 -23.57 12.57 -10.88
CA GLU A 223 -24.19 13.19 -12.06
C GLU A 223 -25.62 13.71 -11.81
N LYS A 224 -26.36 13.13 -10.86
CA LYS A 224 -27.77 13.44 -10.57
C LYS A 224 -27.90 14.21 -9.25
N GLU A 225 -29.00 14.95 -9.09
CA GLU A 225 -29.33 15.62 -7.83
C GLU A 225 -29.80 14.64 -6.75
N TYR A 226 -30.56 13.61 -7.14
CA TYR A 226 -31.13 12.63 -6.22
C TYR A 226 -30.89 11.19 -6.70
N VAL A 227 -30.48 10.32 -5.78
CA VAL A 227 -30.32 8.88 -6.05
C VAL A 227 -30.96 8.07 -4.93
N ASN A 228 -31.56 6.94 -5.31
CA ASN A 228 -32.20 6.03 -4.38
C ASN A 228 -31.31 4.82 -4.10
N LEU A 229 -31.22 4.42 -2.84
CA LEU A 229 -30.52 3.23 -2.41
C LEU A 229 -31.50 2.28 -1.70
N ASP A 230 -31.66 1.07 -2.22
CA ASP A 230 -32.46 0.03 -1.55
C ASP A 230 -31.74 -0.40 -0.25
N ASP A 231 -32.46 -0.51 0.87
CA ASP A 231 -31.87 -0.97 2.15
C ASP A 231 -31.64 -2.48 2.16
N ARG A 232 -30.37 -2.91 2.13
CA ARG A 232 -29.92 -4.31 2.10
C ARG A 232 -28.53 -4.45 2.72
N GLN A 233 -28.12 -5.69 3.01
CA GLN A 233 -26.73 -6.01 3.35
C GLN A 233 -25.95 -6.56 2.14
N PHE A 234 -24.72 -6.09 1.99
CA PHE A 234 -23.82 -6.46 0.90
C PHE A 234 -22.48 -6.90 1.46
N SER A 235 -21.81 -7.83 0.78
CA SER A 235 -20.37 -8.02 0.93
C SER A 235 -19.65 -7.55 -0.34
N PHE A 236 -18.62 -6.73 -0.17
CA PHE A 236 -17.80 -6.24 -1.28
C PHE A 236 -16.39 -6.82 -1.25
N ILE A 237 -15.70 -6.82 -2.39
CA ILE A 237 -14.28 -7.14 -2.48
C ILE A 237 -13.58 -6.30 -3.53
N TYR A 238 -12.45 -5.70 -3.14
CA TYR A 238 -11.65 -4.86 -4.02
C TYR A 238 -10.76 -5.69 -4.94
N ILE A 239 -10.52 -5.23 -6.17
CA ILE A 239 -9.77 -5.97 -7.20
C ILE A 239 -8.42 -6.52 -6.72
N SER A 240 -7.64 -5.75 -5.96
CA SER A 240 -6.34 -6.20 -5.44
C SER A 240 -6.47 -7.49 -4.62
N ASP A 241 -7.54 -7.61 -3.83
CA ASP A 241 -7.76 -8.78 -2.99
C ASP A 241 -8.20 -9.99 -3.82
N ILE A 242 -9.01 -9.80 -4.87
CA ILE A 242 -9.35 -10.85 -5.85
C ILE A 242 -8.08 -11.41 -6.50
N LEU A 243 -7.20 -10.53 -6.99
CA LEU A 243 -5.94 -10.94 -7.62
C LEU A 243 -5.08 -11.73 -6.65
N THR A 244 -4.89 -11.27 -5.41
CA THR A 244 -4.11 -12.02 -4.42
C THR A 244 -4.73 -13.38 -4.06
N ALA A 245 -6.05 -13.50 -4.09
CA ALA A 245 -6.76 -14.75 -3.85
C ALA A 245 -6.50 -15.78 -4.95
N ILE A 246 -6.50 -15.36 -6.22
CA ILE A 246 -6.15 -16.21 -7.37
C ILE A 246 -4.76 -16.83 -7.15
N PHE A 247 -3.75 -16.02 -6.84
CA PHE A 247 -2.40 -16.52 -6.57
C PHE A 247 -2.38 -17.53 -5.42
N TYR A 248 -3.10 -17.25 -4.35
CA TYR A 248 -3.22 -18.17 -3.22
C TYR A 248 -3.87 -19.50 -3.62
N ALA A 249 -4.92 -19.45 -4.44
CA ALA A 249 -5.64 -20.61 -4.92
C ALA A 249 -4.80 -21.51 -5.83
N LEU A 250 -3.85 -20.95 -6.58
CA LEU A 250 -2.94 -21.74 -7.43
C LEU A 250 -2.12 -22.76 -6.62
N LYS A 251 -1.65 -22.39 -5.42
CA LYS A 251 -0.65 -23.21 -4.69
C LYS A 251 -0.97 -23.54 -3.24
N LYS A 252 -1.67 -22.67 -2.50
CA LYS A 252 -1.88 -22.85 -1.05
C LYS A 252 -3.21 -23.48 -0.70
N CYS A 253 -4.23 -23.29 -1.53
CA CYS A 253 -5.53 -23.90 -1.33
C CYS A 253 -5.54 -25.35 -1.85
N PRO A 254 -6.18 -26.29 -1.14
CA PRO A 254 -6.52 -27.59 -1.69
C PRO A 254 -7.31 -27.52 -3.00
N THR A 255 -7.08 -28.50 -3.89
CA THR A 255 -7.83 -28.67 -5.14
C THR A 255 -9.22 -29.24 -4.88
N ASN A 256 -10.07 -29.14 -5.89
CA ASN A 256 -11.42 -29.68 -5.97
C ASN A 256 -12.32 -29.13 -4.85
N LYS A 257 -12.18 -27.83 -4.60
CA LYS A 257 -12.92 -27.07 -3.59
C LYS A 257 -13.41 -25.75 -4.15
N ILE A 258 -14.47 -25.26 -3.53
CA ILE A 258 -15.02 -23.91 -3.72
C ILE A 258 -14.56 -23.04 -2.55
N TYR A 259 -14.25 -21.78 -2.82
CA TYR A 259 -13.87 -20.78 -1.82
C TYR A 259 -14.61 -19.47 -2.07
N ASN A 260 -15.25 -18.94 -1.04
CA ASN A 260 -15.78 -17.58 -1.06
C ASN A 260 -14.65 -16.60 -0.71
N ILE A 261 -14.63 -15.44 -1.36
CA ILE A 261 -13.72 -14.33 -1.03
C ILE A 261 -14.51 -13.03 -0.82
N ASP A 262 -14.27 -12.36 0.30
CA ASP A 262 -14.81 -11.04 0.66
C ASP A 262 -13.64 -10.10 1.02
N GLY A 263 -13.94 -8.81 1.10
CA GLY A 263 -12.99 -7.78 1.49
C GLY A 263 -12.78 -7.66 3.01
N LEU A 264 -11.89 -6.75 3.39
CA LEU A 264 -11.64 -6.43 4.79
C LEU A 264 -12.72 -5.46 5.28
N GLN A 265 -13.50 -5.83 6.31
CA GLN A 265 -14.57 -4.96 6.86
C GLN A 265 -15.52 -4.44 5.78
N SER A 266 -15.94 -5.33 4.87
CA SER A 266 -16.69 -4.96 3.67
C SER A 266 -18.07 -5.61 3.57
N THR A 267 -18.51 -6.29 4.63
CA THR A 267 -19.90 -6.71 4.80
C THR A 267 -20.65 -5.61 5.55
N VAL A 268 -21.49 -4.86 4.83
CA VAL A 268 -22.09 -3.60 5.30
C VAL A 268 -23.52 -3.45 4.81
N SER A 269 -24.31 -2.65 5.53
CA SER A 269 -25.62 -2.18 5.10
C SER A 269 -25.52 -1.04 4.09
N SER A 270 -26.61 -0.79 3.36
CA SER A 270 -26.78 0.39 2.50
C SER A 270 -26.47 1.71 3.21
N THR A 271 -26.90 1.84 4.47
CA THR A 271 -26.66 3.04 5.29
C THR A 271 -25.17 3.26 5.58
N GLU A 272 -24.43 2.18 5.85
CA GLU A 272 -22.98 2.27 6.08
C GLU A 272 -22.24 2.67 4.80
N ILE A 273 -22.63 2.14 3.63
CA ILE A 273 -22.06 2.56 2.34
C ILE A 273 -22.26 4.07 2.13
N LEU A 274 -23.50 4.54 2.34
CA LEU A 274 -23.83 5.97 2.23
C LEU A 274 -22.97 6.81 3.18
N THR A 275 -22.81 6.37 4.42
CA THR A 275 -22.01 7.07 5.42
C THR A 275 -20.54 7.18 4.98
N LEU A 276 -19.96 6.11 4.42
CA LEU A 276 -18.60 6.12 3.90
C LEU A 276 -18.43 7.06 2.72
N LEU A 277 -19.40 7.08 1.79
CA LEU A 277 -19.37 7.95 0.61
C LEU A 277 -19.49 9.43 1.00
N VAL A 278 -20.40 9.77 1.91
CA VAL A 278 -20.60 11.15 2.37
C VAL A 278 -19.43 11.64 3.22
N ASN A 279 -18.96 10.86 4.20
CA ASN A 279 -17.87 11.27 5.09
C ASN A 279 -16.54 11.53 4.35
N ASN A 280 -16.35 10.86 3.21
CA ASN A 280 -15.17 11.02 2.36
C ASN A 280 -15.40 11.92 1.14
N ASN A 281 -16.55 12.61 1.07
CA ASN A 281 -16.92 13.50 -0.05
C ASN A 281 -16.79 12.83 -1.44
N LEU A 282 -17.20 11.56 -1.54
CA LEU A 282 -17.07 10.74 -2.76
C LEU A 282 -18.26 10.87 -3.72
N VAL A 283 -19.34 11.52 -3.26
CA VAL A 283 -20.59 11.73 -3.99
C VAL A 283 -21.11 13.14 -3.72
N LYS A 284 -21.94 13.67 -4.64
CA LYS A 284 -22.49 15.04 -4.56
C LYS A 284 -24.01 15.07 -4.40
N ALA A 285 -24.70 14.00 -4.79
CA ALA A 285 -26.16 13.91 -4.76
C ALA A 285 -26.71 13.80 -3.33
N ASP A 286 -27.95 14.25 -3.15
CA ASP A 286 -28.78 13.89 -2.00
C ASP A 286 -29.26 12.44 -2.16
N ILE A 287 -28.86 11.56 -1.24
CA ILE A 287 -29.17 10.13 -1.33
C ILE A 287 -30.32 9.76 -0.41
N ASN A 288 -31.40 9.23 -0.99
CA ASN A 288 -32.56 8.74 -0.26
C ASN A 288 -32.46 7.23 -0.07
N ILE A 289 -32.50 6.75 1.17
CA ILE A 289 -32.63 5.32 1.45
C ILE A 289 -34.10 4.93 1.33
N ILE A 290 -34.40 4.09 0.35
CA ILE A 290 -35.75 3.56 0.18
C ILE A 290 -35.90 2.28 0.99
N ASN A 291 -36.63 2.38 2.09
CA ASN A 291 -37.18 1.23 2.78
C ASN A 291 -38.45 0.75 2.06
N LYS A 292 -38.31 -0.24 1.17
CA LYS A 292 -39.47 -0.90 0.55
C LYS A 292 -40.12 -1.87 1.56
N ASN A 293 -40.76 -1.33 2.60
CA ASN A 293 -41.61 -2.09 3.53
C ASN A 293 -42.95 -2.53 2.91
N ASN A 294 -43.07 -2.55 1.58
CA ASN A 294 -44.27 -3.04 0.92
C ASN A 294 -44.23 -4.57 0.90
N LYS A 295 -45.35 -5.20 1.27
CA LYS A 295 -45.60 -6.65 1.37
C LYS A 295 -45.28 -7.47 0.10
N ASP A 296 -44.87 -6.83 -0.98
CA ASP A 296 -44.64 -7.45 -2.30
C ASP A 296 -43.15 -7.64 -2.66
N PHE A 297 -42.21 -7.22 -1.80
CA PHE A 297 -40.77 -7.46 -1.99
C PHE A 297 -40.18 -8.23 -0.81
N GLU A 298 -39.75 -9.47 -1.04
CA GLU A 298 -38.89 -10.19 -0.09
C GLU A 298 -37.52 -9.50 -0.06
N GLN A 299 -37.11 -9.00 1.12
CA GLN A 299 -35.79 -8.43 1.35
C GLN A 299 -34.77 -9.57 1.44
N TYR A 300 -33.82 -9.62 0.51
CA TYR A 300 -32.72 -10.59 0.51
C TYR A 300 -31.37 -9.87 0.40
N ASP A 301 -30.37 -10.47 1.04
CA ASP A 301 -29.01 -9.94 1.14
C ASP A 301 -28.07 -10.59 0.13
N PHE A 302 -26.91 -9.96 -0.03
CA PHE A 302 -25.82 -10.43 -0.90
C PHE A 302 -24.53 -10.65 -0.12
N SER A 303 -24.67 -11.09 1.13
CA SER A 303 -23.58 -11.24 2.07
C SER A 303 -22.97 -12.64 2.03
N ILE A 304 -21.65 -12.73 1.81
CA ILE A 304 -20.90 -13.99 1.89
C ILE A 304 -19.71 -13.83 2.82
N ASN A 305 -19.22 -14.92 3.42
CA ASN A 305 -18.00 -14.91 4.23
C ASN A 305 -16.86 -15.66 3.54
N SER A 306 -15.60 -15.30 3.84
CA SER A 306 -14.41 -16.00 3.33
C SER A 306 -13.65 -16.83 4.38
N LEU A 307 -14.34 -17.34 5.40
CA LEU A 307 -13.71 -18.06 6.52
C LEU A 307 -12.85 -19.24 6.06
N LYS A 308 -13.30 -19.96 5.02
CA LYS A 308 -12.63 -21.16 4.52
C LYS A 308 -11.27 -20.87 3.87
N ILE A 309 -11.17 -19.85 3.02
CA ILE A 309 -9.89 -19.48 2.39
C ILE A 309 -8.96 -18.77 3.39
N ARG A 310 -9.53 -18.02 4.36
CA ARG A 310 -8.79 -17.42 5.47
C ARG A 310 -8.11 -18.46 6.36
N HIS A 311 -8.71 -19.65 6.52
CA HIS A 311 -8.06 -20.79 7.18
C HIS A 311 -6.72 -21.16 6.53
N TYR A 312 -6.60 -21.02 5.21
CA TYR A 312 -5.35 -21.26 4.47
C TYR A 312 -4.38 -20.09 4.51
N LYS A 313 -4.64 -19.05 5.31
CA LYS A 313 -3.82 -17.84 5.54
C LYS A 313 -3.87 -16.80 4.42
N TRP A 314 -4.89 -16.83 3.56
CA TRP A 314 -5.20 -15.68 2.73
C TRP A 314 -5.95 -14.65 3.57
N CYS A 315 -5.68 -13.36 3.41
CA CYS A 315 -6.44 -12.31 4.09
C CYS A 315 -6.54 -11.10 3.17
N PRO A 316 -7.75 -10.51 2.99
CA PRO A 316 -7.90 -9.27 2.26
C PRO A 316 -7.13 -8.13 2.96
N LYS A 317 -6.75 -7.11 2.19
CA LYS A 317 -5.91 -6.00 2.65
C LYS A 317 -6.56 -4.64 2.45
N VAL A 318 -7.43 -4.50 1.46
CA VAL A 318 -8.09 -3.23 1.17
C VAL A 318 -9.44 -3.23 1.87
N CYS A 319 -9.67 -2.26 2.76
CA CYS A 319 -10.97 -2.10 3.38
C CYS A 319 -11.96 -1.42 2.42
N LEU A 320 -13.26 -1.50 2.74
CA LEU A 320 -14.29 -0.92 1.88
C LEU A 320 -14.06 0.58 1.62
N GLU A 321 -13.81 1.35 2.67
CA GLU A 321 -13.55 2.79 2.61
C GLU A 321 -12.38 3.13 1.67
N ASP A 322 -11.22 2.52 1.88
CA ASP A 322 -10.03 2.75 1.04
C ASP A 322 -10.29 2.38 -0.42
N GLY A 323 -10.95 1.24 -0.65
CA GLY A 323 -11.30 0.81 -2.01
C GLY A 323 -12.25 1.78 -2.70
N LEU A 324 -13.22 2.36 -1.98
CA LEU A 324 -14.16 3.34 -2.51
C LEU A 324 -13.42 4.63 -2.90
N ILE A 325 -12.55 5.14 -2.03
CA ILE A 325 -11.73 6.33 -2.31
C ILE A 325 -10.87 6.08 -3.56
N LEU A 326 -10.17 4.95 -3.64
CA LEU A 326 -9.34 4.58 -4.79
C LEU A 326 -10.15 4.52 -6.08
N MET A 327 -11.33 3.89 -6.04
CA MET A 327 -12.19 3.75 -7.20
C MET A 327 -12.71 5.10 -7.70
N VAL A 328 -13.27 5.92 -6.80
CA VAL A 328 -13.81 7.25 -7.17
C VAL A 328 -12.71 8.16 -7.70
N LYS A 329 -11.56 8.23 -7.05
CA LYS A 329 -10.42 9.03 -7.53
C LYS A 329 -9.90 8.55 -8.89
N SER A 330 -9.93 7.24 -9.16
CA SER A 330 -9.54 6.71 -10.47
C SER A 330 -10.48 7.10 -11.62
N ILE A 331 -11.73 7.47 -11.30
CA ILE A 331 -12.73 7.94 -12.26
C ILE A 331 -12.56 9.45 -12.51
N TYR A 332 -12.38 10.25 -11.46
CA TYR A 332 -12.48 11.72 -11.53
C TYR A 332 -11.15 12.48 -11.42
N ASN A 333 -10.08 11.89 -10.88
CA ASN A 333 -8.80 12.57 -10.58
C ASN A 333 -7.60 11.75 -11.07
N ARG A 334 -7.64 11.28 -12.32
CA ARG A 334 -6.61 10.37 -12.85
C ARG A 334 -5.26 11.04 -13.15
N ASP A 335 -5.28 12.35 -13.40
CA ASP A 335 -4.09 13.10 -13.84
C ASP A 335 -3.29 13.72 -12.67
N GLU A 336 -3.81 13.61 -11.44
CA GLU A 336 -3.17 14.10 -10.22
C GLU A 336 -2.49 12.96 -9.46
N THR A 337 -1.47 13.28 -8.67
CA THR A 337 -0.86 12.27 -7.78
C THR A 337 -1.87 11.91 -6.69
N PHE A 338 -2.33 10.66 -6.64
CA PHE A 338 -3.29 10.21 -5.64
C PHE A 338 -2.77 10.37 -4.20
N ILE A 339 -3.64 10.91 -3.35
CA ILE A 339 -3.52 10.96 -1.89
C ILE A 339 -4.84 10.58 -1.22
N PHE A 340 -4.74 10.12 0.02
CA PHE A 340 -5.91 10.00 0.88
C PHE A 340 -6.19 11.33 1.58
N ASP A 341 -7.13 12.10 1.05
CA ASP A 341 -7.52 13.42 1.56
C ASP A 341 -8.00 13.38 3.03
N ASN A 342 -8.51 12.23 3.47
CA ASN A 342 -8.97 12.02 4.85
C ASN A 342 -7.82 11.79 5.87
N THR A 343 -6.57 11.82 5.42
CA THR A 343 -5.40 11.65 6.31
C THR A 343 -5.43 12.69 7.41
N TYR A 344 -5.36 12.23 8.67
CA TYR A 344 -5.49 13.07 9.85
C TYR A 344 -6.78 13.91 9.89
N HIS A 345 -7.90 13.36 9.37
CA HIS A 345 -9.16 14.09 9.25
C HIS A 345 -9.01 15.37 8.41
N GLY A 346 -8.24 15.31 7.32
CA GLY A 346 -8.03 16.43 6.41
C GLY A 346 -6.97 17.44 6.85
N LYS A 347 -6.23 17.16 7.93
CA LYS A 347 -5.26 18.11 8.51
C LYS A 347 -3.83 18.00 7.97
N LEU A 348 -3.56 17.04 7.08
CA LEU A 348 -2.19 16.81 6.57
C LEU A 348 -1.62 18.05 5.88
N LYS A 349 -2.43 18.80 5.12
CA LYS A 349 -1.98 20.03 4.46
C LYS A 349 -1.53 21.09 5.47
N THR A 350 -2.27 21.29 6.56
CA THR A 350 -1.86 22.20 7.63
C THR A 350 -0.56 21.74 8.30
N VAL A 351 -0.37 20.42 8.45
CA VAL A 351 0.91 19.86 8.92
C VAL A 351 2.04 20.20 7.95
N HIS A 352 1.85 20.07 6.63
CA HIS A 352 2.86 20.50 5.64
C HIS A 352 3.20 21.99 5.74
N GLU A 353 2.21 22.87 5.91
CA GLU A 353 2.46 24.31 6.07
C GLU A 353 3.29 24.62 7.32
N ILE A 354 3.01 23.92 8.43
CA ILE A 354 3.80 24.01 9.68
C ILE A 354 5.22 23.47 9.48
N LEU A 355 5.37 22.31 8.80
CA LEU A 355 6.67 21.72 8.52
C LEU A 355 7.52 22.60 7.60
N LEU A 356 6.91 23.28 6.63
CA LEU A 356 7.59 24.27 5.82
C LEU A 356 8.08 25.44 6.67
N ALA A 357 7.25 25.96 7.58
CA ALA A 357 7.66 27.03 8.50
C ALA A 357 8.87 26.63 9.35
N TYR A 358 8.91 25.38 9.83
CA TYR A 358 10.08 24.84 10.52
C TYR A 358 11.34 24.87 9.65
N ILE A 359 11.24 24.42 8.40
CA ILE A 359 12.40 24.36 7.51
C ILE A 359 12.93 25.76 7.22
N LEU A 360 12.04 26.73 6.98
CA LEU A 360 12.42 28.13 6.73
C LEU A 360 13.07 28.78 7.96
N GLU A 361 12.58 28.46 9.16
CA GLU A 361 13.19 28.96 10.39
C GLU A 361 14.58 28.35 10.63
N ILE A 362 14.76 27.05 10.32
CA ILE A 362 16.08 26.41 10.34
C ILE A 362 17.00 27.07 9.31
N ASP A 363 16.52 27.33 8.10
CA ASP A 363 17.26 27.98 7.02
C ASP A 363 17.79 29.34 7.49
N ARG A 364 16.91 30.20 8.04
CA ARG A 364 17.26 31.51 8.61
C ARG A 364 18.36 31.41 9.67
N ILE A 365 18.24 30.46 10.60
CA ILE A 365 19.24 30.24 11.66
C ILE A 365 20.56 29.78 11.05
N CYS A 366 20.51 28.89 10.07
CA CYS A 366 21.69 28.32 9.43
C CYS A 366 22.46 29.38 8.62
N GLU A 367 21.75 30.20 7.85
CA GLU A 367 22.35 31.32 7.11
C GLU A 367 23.02 32.34 8.04
N LYS A 368 22.34 32.70 9.14
CA LYS A 368 22.85 33.68 10.12
C LYS A 368 24.16 33.22 10.79
N HIS A 369 24.31 31.92 11.01
CA HIS A 369 25.42 31.33 11.78
C HIS A 369 26.44 30.57 10.93
N ASP A 370 26.37 30.67 9.60
CA ASP A 370 27.24 29.93 8.66
C ASP A 370 27.28 28.43 8.95
N ILE A 371 26.07 27.85 9.08
CA ILE A 371 25.86 26.43 9.36
C ILE A 371 25.36 25.77 8.10
N LYS A 372 26.11 24.79 7.62
CA LYS A 372 25.72 24.01 6.45
C LYS A 372 24.72 22.93 6.83
N TYR A 373 23.56 22.93 6.17
CA TYR A 373 22.55 21.89 6.31
C TYR A 373 21.99 21.45 4.95
N PHE A 374 21.24 20.36 4.96
CA PHE A 374 20.57 19.80 3.80
C PHE A 374 19.19 19.29 4.18
N LEU A 375 18.25 19.30 3.24
CA LEU A 375 17.06 18.45 3.35
C LEU A 375 17.50 16.98 3.43
N ALA A 376 16.78 16.17 4.20
CA ALA A 376 17.12 14.77 4.43
C ALA A 376 15.95 13.83 4.13
N GLY A 377 16.27 12.54 3.98
CA GLY A 377 15.26 11.48 3.96
C GLY A 377 14.11 11.70 2.97
N GLY A 378 12.88 11.63 3.49
CA GLY A 378 11.65 11.83 2.74
C GLY A 378 11.52 13.25 2.20
N THR A 379 11.99 14.25 2.94
CA THR A 379 11.99 15.67 2.55
C THR A 379 12.90 15.93 1.35
N LEU A 380 14.12 15.37 1.34
CA LEU A 380 15.02 15.44 0.17
C LEU A 380 14.42 14.75 -1.05
N LEU A 381 13.86 13.55 -0.86
CA LEU A 381 13.18 12.83 -1.92
C LEU A 381 11.97 13.62 -2.47
N GLY A 382 11.21 14.27 -1.60
CA GLY A 382 10.12 15.17 -1.95
C GLY A 382 10.60 16.34 -2.81
N ALA A 383 11.66 17.03 -2.39
CA ALA A 383 12.23 18.15 -3.12
C ALA A 383 12.57 17.77 -4.58
N ILE A 384 13.24 16.64 -4.78
CA ILE A 384 13.64 16.18 -6.11
C ILE A 384 12.47 15.67 -6.95
N ARG A 385 11.57 14.88 -6.35
CA ARG A 385 10.52 14.17 -7.10
C ARG A 385 9.22 14.96 -7.26
N HIS A 386 8.87 15.78 -6.27
CA HIS A 386 7.59 16.51 -6.20
C HIS A 386 7.75 18.03 -6.17
N LYS A 387 8.99 18.54 -6.06
CA LYS A 387 9.27 19.98 -5.84
C LYS A 387 8.62 20.53 -4.55
N GLY A 388 8.49 19.67 -3.55
CA GLY A 388 7.75 19.92 -2.32
C GLY A 388 7.67 18.68 -1.45
N PHE A 389 6.72 18.60 -0.54
CA PHE A 389 6.53 17.41 0.28
C PHE A 389 6.14 16.19 -0.59
N ILE A 390 6.51 14.99 -0.13
CA ILE A 390 5.83 13.79 -0.60
C ILE A 390 4.37 13.89 -0.11
N PRO A 391 3.36 13.80 -0.98
CA PRO A 391 2.00 14.23 -0.63
C PRO A 391 1.33 13.50 0.54
N TRP A 392 1.80 12.30 0.90
CA TRP A 392 1.30 11.49 2.02
C TRP A 392 2.28 11.38 3.19
N ASP A 393 3.39 12.12 3.17
CA ASP A 393 4.39 12.14 4.24
C ASP A 393 3.99 13.13 5.33
N ASP A 394 4.29 12.83 6.59
CA ASP A 394 3.77 13.57 7.74
C ASP A 394 4.83 14.21 8.64
N ASP A 395 6.09 14.12 8.22
CA ASP A 395 7.22 14.73 8.89
C ASP A 395 8.17 15.40 7.91
N ALA A 396 9.12 16.13 8.48
CA ALA A 396 10.24 16.70 7.76
C ALA A 396 11.54 16.33 8.47
N ASP A 397 12.58 16.15 7.67
CA ASP A 397 13.94 15.88 8.14
C ASP A 397 14.92 16.87 7.51
N VAL A 398 15.86 17.36 8.31
CA VAL A 398 17.09 17.98 7.82
C VAL A 398 18.30 17.22 8.36
N MET A 399 19.40 17.28 7.62
CA MET A 399 20.67 16.69 8.02
C MET A 399 21.81 17.69 7.95
N MET A 400 22.78 17.51 8.83
CA MET A 400 23.99 18.31 8.93
C MET A 400 25.20 17.39 9.11
N LEU A 401 26.39 17.86 8.74
CA LEU A 401 27.62 17.21 9.18
C LEU A 401 27.78 17.42 10.69
N ARG A 402 28.48 16.50 11.38
CA ARG A 402 28.67 16.56 12.85
C ARG A 402 29.11 17.94 13.34
N GLU A 403 30.05 18.59 12.67
CA GLU A 403 30.55 19.90 13.09
C GLU A 403 29.46 20.97 13.06
N ASP A 404 28.65 21.00 12.00
CA ASP A 404 27.55 21.94 11.82
C ASP A 404 26.35 21.62 12.72
N TYR A 405 26.04 20.34 12.92
CA TYR A 405 25.06 19.90 13.91
C TYR A 405 25.42 20.38 15.33
N ASP A 406 26.69 20.22 15.73
CA ASP A 406 27.15 20.66 17.05
C ASP A 406 27.19 22.19 17.18
N LYS A 407 27.37 22.95 16.08
CA LYS A 407 27.19 24.42 16.06
C LYS A 407 25.72 24.79 16.22
N PHE A 408 24.84 24.15 15.44
CA PHE A 408 23.40 24.41 15.44
C PHE A 408 22.81 24.23 16.83
N LEU A 409 23.12 23.12 17.52
CA LEU A 409 22.63 22.87 18.87
C LEU A 409 23.04 23.92 19.92
N LYS A 410 24.08 24.72 19.67
CA LYS A 410 24.49 25.79 20.59
C LYS A 410 23.67 27.06 20.44
N VAL A 411 23.08 27.29 19.27
CA VAL A 411 22.40 28.55 18.94
C VAL A 411 20.89 28.37 18.73
N ALA A 412 20.45 27.16 18.40
CA ALA A 412 19.09 26.89 17.96
C ALA A 412 18.02 27.36 18.96
N GLN A 413 18.12 26.98 20.24
CA GLN A 413 17.07 27.31 21.21
C GLN A 413 16.95 28.82 21.47
N ASP A 414 18.06 29.57 21.38
CA ASP A 414 18.09 31.02 21.62
C ASP A 414 17.57 31.81 20.42
N GLU A 415 17.73 31.26 19.21
CA GLU A 415 17.26 31.89 17.97
C GLU A 415 15.82 31.51 17.59
N LEU A 416 15.35 30.34 18.03
CA LEU A 416 14.01 29.84 17.74
C LEU A 416 12.94 30.71 18.43
N PRO A 417 11.77 30.88 17.79
CA PRO A 417 10.58 31.44 18.42
C PRO A 417 10.25 30.77 19.75
N SER A 418 9.68 31.53 20.69
CA SER A 418 9.42 31.06 22.06
C SER A 418 8.43 29.89 22.17
N ASN A 419 7.66 29.64 21.12
CA ASN A 419 6.73 28.50 21.02
C ASN A 419 7.40 27.24 20.42
N LEU A 420 8.70 27.27 20.14
CA LEU A 420 9.47 26.13 19.63
C LEU A 420 10.52 25.68 20.65
N PHE A 421 10.62 24.36 20.82
CA PHE A 421 11.47 23.70 21.81
C PHE A 421 12.43 22.71 21.16
N VAL A 422 13.73 22.86 21.43
CA VAL A 422 14.77 21.91 21.03
C VAL A 422 14.75 20.70 21.97
N GLN A 423 14.22 19.59 21.50
CA GLN A 423 14.05 18.35 22.23
C GLN A 423 15.17 17.34 21.92
N ASN A 424 15.98 17.01 22.93
CA ASN A 424 16.98 15.94 22.92
C ASN A 424 17.15 15.37 24.36
N PRO A 425 17.92 14.29 24.59
CA PRO A 425 18.08 13.71 25.94
C PRO A 425 18.71 14.65 26.98
N ARG A 426 19.31 15.77 26.55
CA ARG A 426 19.92 16.77 27.43
C ARG A 426 18.93 17.84 27.85
N THR A 427 17.95 18.15 27.01
CA THR A 427 16.92 19.17 27.27
C THR A 427 15.64 18.59 27.86
N GLU A 428 15.37 17.29 27.66
CA GLU A 428 14.20 16.63 28.22
C GLU A 428 14.50 15.19 28.70
N GLU A 429 14.37 14.95 30.02
CA GLU A 429 14.77 13.69 30.66
C GLU A 429 13.99 12.45 30.18
N LEU A 430 12.74 12.62 29.74
CA LEU A 430 11.91 11.52 29.26
C LEU A 430 12.13 11.18 27.79
N ASN A 431 12.89 12.00 27.07
CA ASN A 431 13.23 11.78 25.68
C ASN A 431 14.54 10.99 25.57
N HIS A 432 14.46 9.80 24.97
CA HIS A 432 15.63 8.95 24.73
C HIS A 432 15.86 8.70 23.22
N HIS A 433 15.40 9.60 22.36
CA HIS A 433 15.76 9.62 20.95
C HIS A 433 17.26 9.92 20.79
N VAL A 434 17.90 9.27 19.80
CA VAL A 434 19.33 9.47 19.48
C VAL A 434 19.59 10.74 18.67
N PHE A 435 18.53 11.38 18.17
CA PHE A 435 18.57 12.58 17.35
C PHE A 435 17.77 13.71 18.01
N THR A 436 17.97 14.92 17.53
CA THR A 436 17.25 16.11 18.02
C THR A 436 15.97 16.29 17.24
N LYS A 437 14.90 16.70 17.93
CA LYS A 437 13.67 17.19 17.34
C LYS A 437 13.49 18.66 17.71
N ILE A 438 12.96 19.47 16.81
CA ILE A 438 12.34 20.74 17.21
C ILE A 438 10.84 20.48 17.34
N ARG A 439 10.23 20.95 18.43
CA ARG A 439 8.84 20.69 18.77
C ARG A 439 8.07 22.00 18.94
N MET A 440 6.79 22.00 18.59
CA MET A 440 5.94 23.17 18.74
C MET A 440 5.02 23.03 19.95
N ASP A 441 5.07 24.01 20.82
CA ASP A 441 4.23 24.11 22.00
C ASP A 441 2.75 24.16 21.61
N ASN A 442 1.87 23.83 22.57
CA ASN A 442 0.40 23.84 22.41
C ASN A 442 -0.12 22.94 21.26
N THR A 443 0.68 21.98 20.81
CA THR A 443 0.27 20.94 19.85
C THR A 443 0.52 19.54 20.41
N LEU A 444 -0.17 18.56 19.84
CA LEU A 444 0.01 17.13 20.12
C LEU A 444 0.13 16.38 18.79
N PHE A 445 1.18 15.59 18.65
CA PHE A 445 1.52 14.79 17.47
C PHE A 445 2.27 13.53 17.91
N ALA A 446 1.59 12.70 18.70
CA ALA A 446 2.21 11.58 19.39
C ALA A 446 2.10 10.29 18.58
N THR A 447 3.24 9.63 18.38
CA THR A 447 3.29 8.27 17.82
C THR A 447 2.75 7.24 18.80
N ARG A 448 2.43 6.03 18.33
CA ARG A 448 2.07 4.90 19.20
C ARG A 448 3.10 4.61 20.32
N HIS A 449 4.37 4.98 20.10
CA HIS A 449 5.41 4.83 21.12
C HIS A 449 5.42 6.00 22.09
N THR A 450 5.51 7.23 21.58
CA THR A 450 5.68 8.44 22.39
C THR A 450 4.41 8.85 23.13
N GLY A 451 3.22 8.46 22.63
CA GLY A 451 1.94 8.63 23.33
C GLY A 451 1.81 7.85 24.64
N LYS A 452 2.78 6.99 24.97
CA LYS A 452 2.91 6.37 26.31
C LYS A 452 3.59 7.28 27.33
N PHE A 453 4.22 8.34 26.86
CA PHE A 453 5.03 9.28 27.64
C PHE A 453 4.45 10.68 27.49
N MET A 454 3.19 10.89 27.91
CA MET A 454 2.48 12.17 27.77
C MET A 454 3.09 13.34 28.57
N LYS A 455 4.00 13.05 29.52
CA LYS A 455 4.81 14.06 30.22
C LYS A 455 5.97 14.57 29.38
N MET A 456 6.33 13.88 28.30
CA MET A 456 7.31 14.31 27.33
C MET A 456 6.64 15.24 26.31
N HIS A 457 7.37 16.22 25.77
CA HIS A 457 6.86 17.08 24.73
C HIS A 457 6.52 16.27 23.48
N ASN A 458 5.24 16.28 23.08
CA ASN A 458 4.73 15.48 21.96
C ASN A 458 4.17 16.32 20.81
N GLY A 459 4.39 17.63 20.75
CA GLY A 459 3.92 18.47 19.63
C GLY A 459 4.49 18.13 18.26
N ILE A 460 3.97 18.77 17.22
CA ILE A 460 4.43 18.62 15.82
C ILE A 460 5.93 18.87 15.76
N PHE A 461 6.63 18.11 14.91
CA PHE A 461 8.08 18.05 14.97
C PHE A 461 8.76 18.06 13.61
N ILE A 462 10.01 18.52 13.60
CA ILE A 462 10.99 18.32 12.54
C ILE A 462 12.22 17.61 13.13
N ASP A 463 12.77 16.65 12.41
CA ASP A 463 13.93 15.86 12.84
C ASP A 463 15.23 16.50 12.32
N ILE A 464 16.19 16.71 13.24
CA ILE A 464 17.52 17.21 12.94
C ILE A 464 18.51 16.06 13.10
N LEU A 465 19.09 15.62 11.98
CA LEU A 465 19.97 14.46 11.90
C LEU A 465 21.43 14.88 11.70
N SER A 466 22.36 14.14 12.29
CA SER A 466 23.79 14.29 12.00
C SER A 466 24.32 13.15 11.13
N GLN A 467 25.17 13.47 10.16
CA GLN A 467 26.00 12.51 9.46
C GLN A 467 27.41 12.50 10.06
N ASP A 468 27.83 11.34 10.53
CA ASP A 468 29.04 11.18 11.35
C ASP A 468 30.17 10.55 10.56
N ASN A 469 31.40 11.02 10.82
CA ASN A 469 32.61 10.40 10.27
C ASN A 469 32.76 8.95 10.74
N THR A 470 33.40 8.13 9.92
CA THR A 470 33.84 6.79 10.28
C THR A 470 35.23 6.50 9.73
N SER A 471 35.79 5.32 10.05
CA SER A 471 37.13 4.93 9.59
C SER A 471 37.18 4.71 8.08
N ASN A 472 38.34 4.91 7.45
CA ASN A 472 38.58 4.49 6.06
C ASN A 472 38.80 2.97 5.95
N ASN A 473 38.99 2.26 7.07
CA ASN A 473 39.15 0.82 7.09
C ASN A 473 37.78 0.11 7.20
N LYS A 474 37.47 -0.76 6.22
CA LYS A 474 36.18 -1.46 6.13
C LYS A 474 35.83 -2.31 7.35
N PHE A 475 36.81 -2.95 7.97
CA PHE A 475 36.58 -3.75 9.18
C PHE A 475 36.17 -2.85 10.35
N ILE A 476 36.86 -1.72 10.53
CA ILE A 476 36.55 -0.75 11.58
C ILE A 476 35.19 -0.08 11.32
N GLN A 477 34.84 0.21 10.07
CA GLN A 477 33.50 0.70 9.70
C GLN A 477 32.39 -0.25 10.17
N ASN A 478 32.54 -1.54 9.86
CA ASN A 478 31.56 -2.55 10.25
C ASN A 478 31.46 -2.67 11.78
N LEU A 479 32.59 -2.63 12.49
CA LEU A 479 32.61 -2.63 13.95
C LEU A 479 31.92 -1.40 14.53
N HIS A 480 32.17 -0.23 13.97
CA HIS A 480 31.56 1.04 14.37
C HIS A 480 30.04 0.99 14.20
N ILE A 481 29.54 0.62 13.02
CA ILE A 481 28.11 0.45 12.75
C ILE A 481 27.48 -0.57 13.71
N TYR A 482 28.13 -1.71 13.93
CA TYR A 482 27.62 -2.75 14.82
C TYR A 482 27.56 -2.28 16.28
N ALA A 483 28.58 -1.56 16.75
CA ALA A 483 28.58 -0.93 18.07
C ALA A 483 27.44 0.09 18.20
N THR A 484 27.25 0.96 17.21
CA THR A 484 26.13 1.92 17.18
C THR A 484 24.77 1.21 17.20
N LEU A 485 24.59 0.12 16.43
CA LEU A 485 23.36 -0.68 16.43
C LEU A 485 23.07 -1.27 17.82
N ILE A 486 24.10 -1.76 18.52
CA ILE A 486 23.95 -2.33 19.86
C ILE A 486 23.56 -1.25 20.86
N THR A 487 24.27 -0.12 20.91
CA THR A 487 24.01 0.95 21.89
C THR A 487 22.63 1.59 21.64
N ARG A 488 22.25 1.85 20.39
CA ARG A 488 20.88 2.25 20.01
C ARG A 488 19.82 1.25 20.45
N SER A 489 20.07 -0.02 20.22
CA SER A 489 19.16 -1.09 20.66
C SER A 489 19.04 -1.14 22.18
N MET A 490 20.11 -0.90 22.94
CA MET A 490 20.06 -0.86 24.41
C MET A 490 19.18 0.29 24.90
N VAL A 491 19.45 1.52 24.46
CA VAL A 491 18.68 2.72 24.86
C VAL A 491 17.20 2.55 24.50
N PHE A 492 16.90 2.26 23.23
CA PHE A 492 15.51 2.14 22.76
C PHE A 492 14.75 0.99 23.43
N ASN A 493 15.36 -0.19 23.60
CA ASN A 493 14.68 -1.30 24.28
C ASN A 493 14.52 -1.05 25.78
N LYS A 494 15.39 -0.26 26.40
CA LYS A 494 15.22 0.16 27.80
C LYS A 494 14.02 1.10 27.89
N TRP A 495 13.99 2.13 27.04
CA TRP A 495 12.91 3.11 26.96
C TRP A 495 11.56 2.45 26.66
N ALA A 496 11.50 1.56 25.68
CA ALA A 496 10.28 0.85 25.31
C ALA A 496 9.89 -0.28 26.28
N ASN A 497 10.64 -0.50 27.36
CA ASN A 497 10.50 -1.63 28.29
C ASN A 497 10.41 -2.99 27.57
N LYS A 498 11.30 -3.21 26.61
CA LYS A 498 11.37 -4.43 25.77
C LYS A 498 12.69 -5.15 25.99
N LYS A 499 12.70 -6.46 25.72
CA LYS A 499 13.94 -7.25 25.66
C LYS A 499 14.61 -7.07 24.29
N MET A 500 15.94 -6.95 24.28
CA MET A 500 16.72 -7.03 23.04
C MET A 500 16.51 -8.40 22.38
N LYS A 501 16.26 -8.42 21.07
CA LYS A 501 16.04 -9.63 20.26
C LYS A 501 16.92 -9.61 19.01
N THR A 502 17.51 -10.74 18.65
CA THR A 502 18.31 -10.95 17.43
C THR A 502 17.65 -11.92 16.44
N GLY A 503 16.33 -12.12 16.56
CA GLY A 503 15.61 -13.11 15.76
C GLY A 503 16.04 -14.56 16.03
N GLY A 504 16.59 -14.84 17.21
CA GLY A 504 17.01 -16.19 17.64
C GLY A 504 18.46 -16.55 17.32
N LYS A 505 19.19 -15.73 16.55
CA LYS A 505 20.55 -16.06 16.08
C LYS A 505 21.63 -15.98 17.17
N HIS A 506 21.45 -15.11 18.19
CA HIS A 506 22.45 -14.91 19.24
C HIS A 506 21.81 -14.76 20.64
N PRO A 507 21.33 -15.85 21.26
CA PRO A 507 20.58 -15.79 22.51
C PRO A 507 21.45 -15.38 23.71
N VAL A 508 22.72 -15.77 23.75
CA VAL A 508 23.66 -15.43 24.83
C VAL A 508 23.98 -13.93 24.83
N LEU A 509 24.31 -13.37 23.65
CA LEU A 509 24.54 -11.93 23.49
C LEU A 509 23.31 -11.11 23.89
N CYS A 510 22.10 -11.59 23.59
CA CYS A 510 20.87 -10.95 24.05
C CYS A 510 20.72 -10.99 25.58
N LYS A 511 21.08 -12.08 26.25
CA LYS A 511 21.03 -12.16 27.72
C LYS A 511 22.02 -11.18 28.35
N ILE A 512 23.25 -11.15 27.89
CA ILE A 512 24.30 -10.23 28.35
C ILE A 512 23.88 -8.77 28.10
N GLY A 513 23.42 -8.46 26.88
CA GLY A 513 22.94 -7.12 26.53
C GLY A 513 21.76 -6.67 27.38
N ASN A 514 20.78 -7.54 27.65
CA ASN A 514 19.66 -7.22 28.54
C ASN A 514 20.10 -7.03 29.99
N PHE A 515 21.07 -7.80 30.48
CA PHE A 515 21.64 -7.62 31.81
C PHE A 515 22.31 -6.24 31.94
N MET A 516 23.19 -5.88 31.02
CA MET A 516 23.87 -4.57 31.01
C MET A 516 22.86 -3.42 30.91
N LYS A 517 21.94 -3.50 29.94
CA LYS A 517 20.86 -2.52 29.74
C LYS A 517 20.03 -2.26 31.01
N ASN A 518 19.73 -3.30 31.78
CA ASN A 518 18.93 -3.19 32.99
C ASN A 518 19.72 -2.62 34.17
N LYS A 519 21.03 -2.84 34.23
CA LYS A 519 21.90 -2.38 35.33
C LYS A 519 22.41 -0.94 35.13
N CYS A 520 22.63 -0.50 33.90
CA CYS A 520 23.10 0.85 33.59
C CYS A 520 21.96 1.89 33.67
N SER A 521 22.25 3.14 34.04
CA SER A 521 21.29 4.25 33.95
C SER A 521 21.04 4.67 32.49
N TYR A 522 19.96 5.42 32.22
CA TYR A 522 19.74 6.01 30.88
C TYR A 522 20.91 6.91 30.48
N LYS A 523 21.28 7.86 31.35
CA LYS A 523 22.43 8.78 31.16
C LYS A 523 23.73 8.07 30.77
N PHE A 524 24.04 6.93 31.40
CA PHE A 524 25.23 6.16 31.05
C PHE A 524 25.13 5.53 29.65
N LEU A 525 23.98 4.92 29.32
CA LEU A 525 23.78 4.27 28.02
C LEU A 525 23.74 5.28 26.87
N GLU A 526 23.15 6.45 27.09
CA GLU A 526 23.13 7.57 26.16
C GLU A 526 24.54 8.14 25.97
N HIS A 527 25.29 8.36 27.05
CA HIS A 527 26.67 8.80 26.95
C HIS A 527 27.55 7.79 26.19
N LEU A 528 27.38 6.49 26.44
CA LEU A 528 28.05 5.43 25.68
C LEU A 528 27.64 5.47 24.21
N GLN A 529 26.36 5.66 23.91
CA GLN A 529 25.85 5.78 22.55
C GLN A 529 26.47 6.99 21.83
N ASP A 530 26.42 8.17 22.44
CA ASP A 530 27.00 9.41 21.91
C ASP A 530 28.50 9.26 21.63
N ASN A 531 29.24 8.68 22.58
CA ASN A 531 30.68 8.45 22.42
C ASN A 531 31.01 7.48 21.28
N ILE A 532 30.19 6.44 21.11
CA ILE A 532 30.35 5.51 19.99
C ILE A 532 30.05 6.23 18.68
N ILE A 533 28.91 6.91 18.57
CA ILE A 533 28.52 7.63 17.33
C ILE A 533 29.58 8.65 16.92
N THR A 534 30.12 9.37 17.90
CA THR A 534 31.08 10.45 17.67
C THR A 534 32.54 10.00 17.72
N LEU A 535 32.82 8.69 17.71
CA LEU A 535 34.16 8.12 17.89
C LEU A 535 35.20 8.71 16.91
N PHE A 536 34.78 8.97 15.66
CA PHE A 536 35.64 9.51 14.61
C PHE A 536 35.40 11.00 14.32
N LYS A 537 34.72 11.74 15.21
CA LYS A 537 34.34 13.15 14.95
C LYS A 537 35.53 14.03 14.56
N ASN A 538 36.70 13.82 15.18
CA ASN A 538 37.91 14.60 14.94
C ASN A 538 38.78 14.08 13.79
N SER A 539 38.32 13.05 13.05
CA SER A 539 39.10 12.43 11.97
C SER A 539 39.02 13.27 10.70
N LYS A 540 39.91 14.27 10.56
CA LYS A 540 39.97 15.14 9.37
C LYS A 540 40.24 14.40 8.06
N LYS A 541 40.83 13.20 8.12
CA LYS A 541 41.13 12.35 6.96
C LYS A 541 40.04 11.30 6.67
N ALA A 542 38.88 11.39 7.34
CA ALA A 542 37.77 10.49 7.07
C ALA A 542 37.20 10.74 5.67
N GLU A 543 37.11 9.68 4.87
CA GLU A 543 36.55 9.70 3.50
C GLU A 543 35.09 9.19 3.47
N TYR A 544 34.59 8.67 4.58
CA TYR A 544 33.28 8.06 4.68
C TYR A 544 32.46 8.60 5.84
N LEU A 545 31.16 8.68 5.61
CA LEU A 545 30.13 9.01 6.58
C LEU A 545 29.20 7.82 6.80
N TYR A 546 28.43 7.85 7.89
CA TYR A 546 27.34 6.91 8.11
C TYR A 546 26.21 7.55 8.92
N ASP A 547 25.00 7.01 8.73
CA ASP A 547 23.78 7.49 9.38
C ASP A 547 23.65 6.93 10.81
N GLY A 548 24.45 7.48 11.73
CA GLY A 548 24.47 7.07 13.13
C GLY A 548 23.14 7.28 13.85
N MET A 549 22.40 8.33 13.48
CA MET A 549 21.18 8.79 14.14
C MET A 549 19.89 8.32 13.46
N GLY A 550 19.85 8.23 12.13
CA GLY A 550 18.65 7.96 11.34
C GLY A 550 18.36 6.47 11.12
N ARG A 551 17.44 6.20 10.20
CA ARG A 551 16.92 4.85 9.91
C ARG A 551 17.84 4.03 8.98
N ASN A 552 18.84 4.65 8.37
CA ASN A 552 19.67 4.06 7.32
C ASN A 552 20.98 3.46 7.83
N LEU A 553 21.20 3.39 9.14
CA LEU A 553 22.38 2.77 9.77
C LEU A 553 22.73 1.37 9.23
N ARG A 554 21.72 0.58 8.81
CA ARG A 554 21.91 -0.77 8.27
C ARG A 554 22.34 -0.80 6.79
N ARG A 555 22.21 0.32 6.06
CA ARG A 555 22.66 0.45 4.66
C ARG A 555 24.20 0.50 4.58
N GLY A 556 24.85 0.96 5.65
CA GLY A 556 26.30 1.02 5.75
C GLY A 556 26.84 2.43 5.77
N VAL A 557 28.03 2.60 5.20
CA VAL A 557 28.72 3.87 5.04
C VAL A 557 28.54 4.39 3.63
N PHE A 558 28.66 5.70 3.42
CA PHE A 558 28.63 6.35 2.12
C PHE A 558 29.79 7.36 1.99
N PRO A 559 30.23 7.71 0.77
CA PRO A 559 31.30 8.67 0.56
C PRO A 559 30.98 10.03 1.18
N LYS A 560 31.95 10.63 1.88
CA LYS A 560 31.81 11.94 2.50
C LYS A 560 31.57 13.04 1.47
N GLU A 561 32.24 12.93 0.32
CA GLU A 561 32.16 13.88 -0.80
C GLU A 561 30.73 14.14 -1.29
N TRP A 562 29.81 13.18 -1.09
CA TRP A 562 28.41 13.36 -1.47
C TRP A 562 27.73 14.52 -0.72
N LEU A 563 28.25 14.91 0.45
CA LEU A 563 27.74 16.01 1.28
C LEU A 563 28.72 17.21 1.34
N ASP A 564 29.73 17.28 0.48
CA ASP A 564 30.74 18.36 0.50
C ASP A 564 30.27 19.65 -0.17
N GLU A 565 29.31 19.58 -1.09
CA GLU A 565 28.75 20.74 -1.81
C GLU A 565 27.22 20.83 -1.68
N VAL A 566 26.69 22.05 -1.65
CA VAL A 566 25.25 22.37 -1.62
C VAL A 566 24.83 22.88 -2.99
N ILE A 567 23.63 22.47 -3.42
CA ILE A 567 22.87 23.14 -4.47
C ILE A 567 21.49 23.50 -3.91
N TYR A 568 20.83 24.48 -4.51
CA TYR A 568 19.48 24.89 -4.10
C TYR A 568 18.44 24.43 -5.13
N VAL A 569 17.38 23.80 -4.64
CA VAL A 569 16.28 23.28 -5.47
C VAL A 569 14.94 23.84 -5.00
N ASP A 570 13.92 23.76 -5.86
CA ASP A 570 12.57 24.18 -5.51
C ASP A 570 11.92 23.22 -4.51
N PHE A 571 11.35 23.77 -3.45
CA PHE A 571 10.57 23.06 -2.46
C PHE A 571 9.46 23.98 -1.93
N GLU A 572 8.20 23.67 -2.26
CA GLU A 572 7.02 24.46 -1.84
C GLU A 572 7.13 25.96 -2.21
N GLY A 573 7.79 26.27 -3.33
CA GLY A 573 8.01 27.65 -3.80
C GLY A 573 9.26 28.35 -3.25
N TYR A 574 10.02 27.69 -2.36
CA TYR A 574 11.27 28.21 -1.80
C TYR A 574 12.49 27.48 -2.39
N LYS A 575 13.65 28.14 -2.37
CA LYS A 575 14.92 27.53 -2.76
C LYS A 575 15.62 26.99 -1.51
N LEU A 576 15.70 25.67 -1.38
CA LEU A 576 16.26 25.01 -0.19
C LEU A 576 17.49 24.16 -0.51
N PRO A 577 18.44 24.02 0.44
CA PRO A 577 19.71 23.36 0.20
C PRO A 577 19.57 21.83 0.19
N VAL A 578 20.14 21.21 -0.84
CA VAL A 578 20.28 19.76 -0.98
C VAL A 578 21.71 19.39 -1.38
N PRO A 579 22.14 18.14 -1.16
CA PRO A 579 23.48 17.72 -1.56
C PRO A 579 23.61 17.78 -3.09
N LYS A 580 24.76 18.24 -3.60
CA LYS A 580 25.04 18.22 -5.05
C LYS A 580 24.94 16.81 -5.64
N HIS A 581 25.38 15.80 -4.89
CA HIS A 581 25.29 14.37 -5.21
C HIS A 581 24.00 13.73 -4.67
N TYR A 582 22.86 14.42 -4.79
CA TYR A 582 21.59 13.91 -4.26
C TYR A 582 21.16 12.61 -4.95
N ASP A 583 21.49 12.42 -6.23
CA ASP A 583 21.07 11.25 -7.01
C ASP A 583 21.75 9.96 -6.51
N GLU A 584 23.06 10.03 -6.28
CA GLU A 584 23.83 8.95 -5.69
C GLU A 584 23.38 8.66 -4.26
N TYR A 585 23.13 9.72 -3.47
CA TYR A 585 22.66 9.58 -2.09
C TYR A 585 21.26 8.97 -2.01
N LEU A 586 20.29 9.44 -2.81
CA LEU A 586 18.93 8.90 -2.83
C LEU A 586 18.90 7.47 -3.37
N THR A 587 19.74 7.15 -4.37
CA THR A 587 19.88 5.79 -4.89
C THR A 587 20.46 4.85 -3.83
N TYR A 588 21.45 5.30 -3.05
CA TYR A 588 21.96 4.56 -1.90
C TYR A 588 20.88 4.30 -0.83
N LEU A 589 20.01 5.28 -0.56
CA LEU A 589 18.96 5.17 0.46
C LEU A 589 17.78 4.30 0.01
N TYR A 590 17.28 4.53 -1.20
CA TYR A 590 15.98 4.04 -1.67
C TYR A 590 16.04 3.12 -2.90
N GLY A 591 17.18 3.06 -3.60
CA GLY A 591 17.30 2.35 -4.88
C GLY A 591 16.71 3.19 -6.02
N ASP A 592 15.83 2.58 -6.83
CA ASP A 592 15.06 3.30 -7.87
C ASP A 592 14.02 4.22 -7.20
N TYR A 593 14.47 5.37 -6.70
CA TYR A 593 13.70 6.26 -5.84
C TYR A 593 12.64 7.05 -6.62
N MET A 594 12.76 7.11 -7.94
CA MET A 594 11.76 7.74 -8.83
C MET A 594 10.51 6.87 -8.94
N GLN A 595 10.61 5.56 -8.71
CA GLN A 595 9.45 4.69 -8.64
C GLN A 595 8.59 5.05 -7.42
N MET A 596 7.34 5.46 -7.68
CA MET A 596 6.36 5.72 -6.62
C MET A 596 5.90 4.42 -5.96
N ILE A 597 5.57 4.52 -4.67
CA ILE A 597 4.89 3.43 -3.98
C ILE A 597 3.46 3.27 -4.52
N PRO A 598 2.89 2.06 -4.46
CA PRO A 598 1.53 1.81 -4.93
C PRO A 598 0.49 2.70 -4.24
N VAL A 599 -0.55 3.13 -4.96
CA VAL A 599 -1.54 4.10 -4.44
C VAL A 599 -2.22 3.64 -3.16
N SER A 600 -2.53 2.35 -3.03
CA SER A 600 -3.13 1.78 -1.81
C SER A 600 -2.21 1.80 -0.59
N GLN A 601 -0.91 2.10 -0.78
CA GLN A 601 0.09 2.20 0.28
C GLN A 601 0.50 3.64 0.62
N ARG A 602 -0.06 4.65 -0.06
CA ARG A 602 0.25 6.09 0.14
C ARG A 602 -0.41 6.65 1.40
N ARG A 603 -0.13 6.02 2.54
CA ARG A 603 -0.52 6.44 3.88
C ARG A 603 0.73 6.92 4.63
N THR A 604 0.52 7.70 5.68
CA THR A 604 1.59 8.23 6.51
C THR A 604 2.39 7.10 7.15
N SER A 605 3.71 7.31 7.26
CA SER A 605 4.62 6.28 7.75
C SER A 605 4.70 6.26 9.27
N HIS A 606 4.48 7.41 9.92
CA HIS A 606 4.44 7.50 11.37
C HIS A 606 3.05 7.12 11.86
N SER A 607 2.99 6.09 12.70
CA SER A 607 1.75 5.69 13.38
C SER A 607 1.38 6.70 14.47
N ILE A 608 1.01 7.92 14.06
CA ILE A 608 0.47 8.97 14.92
C ILE A 608 -0.90 8.50 15.41
N VAL A 609 -1.06 8.47 16.74
CA VAL A 609 -2.27 7.97 17.40
C VAL A 609 -3.00 9.04 18.20
N LEU A 610 -2.33 10.15 18.51
CA LEU A 610 -2.91 11.33 19.13
C LEU A 610 -2.44 12.54 18.36
N MET A 611 -3.40 13.33 17.87
CA MET A 611 -3.13 14.56 17.15
C MET A 611 -4.08 15.66 17.59
N ASP A 612 -3.51 16.82 17.91
CA ASP A 612 -4.19 18.07 18.14
C ASP A 612 -3.29 19.21 17.63
N LEU A 613 -3.78 20.02 16.70
CA LEU A 613 -3.02 21.15 16.17
C LEU A 613 -3.19 22.41 17.04
N GLY A 614 -4.04 22.37 18.08
CA GLY A 614 -4.31 23.51 18.95
C GLY A 614 -4.72 24.75 18.17
N GLU A 615 -4.14 25.90 18.54
CA GLU A 615 -4.36 27.20 17.88
C GLU A 615 -3.86 27.23 16.43
N TYR A 616 -3.00 26.29 16.03
CA TYR A 616 -2.41 26.19 14.69
C TYR A 616 -3.28 25.41 13.69
N THR A 617 -4.52 25.06 14.05
CA THR A 617 -5.44 24.33 13.16
C THR A 617 -5.70 25.04 11.83
N ASN A 618 -5.67 26.38 11.84
CA ASN A 618 -5.80 27.22 10.64
C ASN A 618 -4.48 27.93 10.30
N PHE A 619 -3.35 27.38 10.73
CA PHE A 619 -2.04 27.93 10.38
C PHE A 619 -1.95 28.05 8.86
N LYS A 620 -1.41 29.19 8.41
CA LYS A 620 -1.07 29.45 7.02
C LYS A 620 0.25 30.19 7.01
N LEU A 621 1.20 29.69 6.23
CA LEU A 621 2.44 30.39 5.98
C LEU A 621 2.12 31.63 5.13
N ILE A 622 2.46 32.82 5.64
CA ILE A 622 2.30 34.07 4.89
C ILE A 622 3.52 34.18 3.97
N ASN A 623 3.30 34.08 2.66
CA ASN A 623 4.37 34.33 1.68
C ASN A 623 4.64 35.83 1.63
N GLU A 624 5.76 36.28 2.18
CA GLU A 624 6.21 37.68 2.07
C GLU A 624 6.81 38.01 0.68
N ASN A 625 6.83 37.06 -0.26
CA ASN A 625 7.43 37.20 -1.60
C ASN A 625 6.41 37.29 -2.75
N VAL A 626 5.23 37.86 -2.52
CA VAL A 626 4.30 38.26 -3.59
C VAL A 626 4.09 39.77 -3.52
N ASP A 627 5.04 40.51 -4.04
CA ASP A 627 4.87 41.87 -4.60
C ASP A 627 5.75 42.01 -5.84
#